data_AF-A0A956YNW1-F1
#
_entry.id   AF-A0A956YNW1-F1
#
_cell.length_a   1.000
_cell.length_b   1.000
_cell.length_c   1.000
_cell.angle_alpha   90.00
_cell.angle_beta   90.00
_cell.angle_gamma   90.00
#
_symmetry.space_group_name_H-M   'P 1'
#
loop_
_entity.id
_entity.type
_entity.pdbx_description
1 polymer ?
#
loop_
_entity_poly.entity_id
_entity_poly.type
_entity_poly.pdbx_seq_one_letter_code
_entity_poly.pdbx_strand_id
1 'polypeptide(L)'
;MSKQRATAVSWPNKPMPDARKELLLDGQYSREEFVTISQGLVPQSPADKWFIYLEGEWLYFHRSASGSCIFQLQIAPNDDGYVADFLLVNQDPRQYRSLSDEYDVALVSYLVDAVLLGRFAPFPQPEHFAKDDHAKHQQHVMGLDLSGGLSLRLVNGNR
;
A
#
# COMPACT_ATOMS: atom_id res chain seq x y z
N MET A 1 3.39 21.83 -9.82
CA MET A 1 3.03 20.70 -10.70
C MET A 1 1.97 19.91 -9.97
N SER A 2 0.72 19.92 -10.43
CA SER A 2 -0.35 19.10 -9.83
C SER A 2 0.02 17.63 -10.04
N LYS A 3 0.11 16.87 -8.94
CA LYS A 3 0.34 15.42 -9.01
C LYS A 3 -0.88 14.81 -9.69
N GLN A 4 -0.70 14.19 -10.85
CA GLN A 4 -1.79 13.50 -11.54
C GLN A 4 -2.13 12.23 -10.75
N ARG A 5 -3.43 11.96 -10.59
CA ARG A 5 -3.93 10.71 -9.98
C ARG A 5 -3.37 9.50 -10.71
N ALA A 6 -2.91 8.50 -9.96
CA ALA A 6 -2.51 7.21 -10.49
C ALA A 6 -3.73 6.47 -11.07
N THR A 7 -3.55 5.90 -12.26
CA THR A 7 -4.55 5.08 -12.97
C THR A 7 -3.89 3.82 -13.48
N ALA A 8 -4.65 2.82 -13.92
CA ALA A 8 -4.12 1.56 -14.44
C ALA A 8 -3.10 1.72 -15.58
N VAL A 9 -3.08 2.85 -16.29
CA VAL A 9 -2.12 3.12 -17.38
C VAL A 9 -0.91 3.97 -16.94
N SER A 10 -0.89 4.43 -15.69
CA SER A 10 0.19 5.28 -15.17
C SER A 10 1.51 4.53 -14.95
N TRP A 11 1.49 3.20 -14.88
CA TRP A 11 2.69 2.36 -14.74
C TRP A 11 2.45 0.94 -15.29
N PRO A 12 3.45 0.26 -15.89
CA PRO A 12 3.30 -1.13 -16.33
C PRO A 12 2.88 -2.07 -15.20
N ASN A 13 1.82 -2.84 -15.42
CA ASN A 13 1.26 -3.76 -14.43
C ASN A 13 0.66 -5.00 -15.07
N LYS A 14 0.36 -6.01 -14.24
CA LYS A 14 -0.23 -7.30 -14.58
C LYS A 14 -1.48 -7.52 -13.73
N PRO A 15 -2.51 -8.22 -14.24
CA PRO A 15 -3.68 -8.55 -13.43
C PRO A 15 -3.30 -9.45 -12.25
N MET A 16 -4.13 -9.43 -11.21
CA MET A 16 -4.07 -10.41 -10.12
C MET A 16 -4.29 -11.82 -10.69
N PRO A 17 -3.48 -12.82 -10.29
CA PRO A 17 -3.69 -14.20 -10.72
C PRO A 17 -4.97 -14.81 -10.13
N ASP A 18 -5.43 -15.91 -10.72
CA ASP A 18 -6.54 -16.70 -10.18
C ASP A 18 -6.20 -17.32 -8.83
N ALA A 19 -4.93 -17.67 -8.62
CA ALA A 19 -4.40 -18.11 -7.33
C ALA A 19 -4.33 -16.91 -6.37
N ARG A 20 -5.39 -16.72 -5.59
CA ARG A 20 -5.50 -15.68 -4.55
C ARG A 20 -6.27 -16.21 -3.35
N LYS A 21 -6.07 -15.58 -2.19
CA LYS A 21 -6.85 -15.81 -0.98
C LYS A 21 -7.58 -14.53 -0.57
N GLU A 22 -8.63 -14.70 0.21
CA GLU A 22 -9.45 -13.62 0.77
C GLU A 22 -9.11 -13.47 2.25
N LEU A 23 -8.87 -12.24 2.69
CA LEU A 23 -8.64 -11.86 4.08
C LEU A 23 -9.57 -10.72 4.46
N LEU A 24 -9.78 -10.56 5.76
CA LEU A 24 -10.53 -9.43 6.31
C LEU A 24 -9.57 -8.37 6.83
N LEU A 25 -9.95 -7.11 6.64
CA LEU A 25 -9.28 -5.93 7.18
C LEU A 25 -10.31 -5.12 7.97
N ASP A 26 -9.89 -4.30 8.93
CA ASP A 26 -10.79 -3.36 9.62
C ASP A 26 -10.30 -1.94 9.35
N GLY A 27 -10.68 -1.42 8.18
CA GLY A 27 -10.23 -0.14 7.66
C GLY A 27 -11.39 0.83 7.61
N GLN A 28 -11.23 2.00 8.21
CA GLN A 28 -12.23 3.06 8.21
C GLN A 28 -11.56 4.36 7.81
N TYR A 29 -12.13 5.02 6.80
CA TYR A 29 -11.56 6.23 6.21
C TYR A 29 -12.61 7.32 6.09
N SER A 30 -12.24 8.55 6.43
CA SER A 30 -13.06 9.72 6.14
C SER A 30 -13.17 9.95 4.63
N ARG A 31 -14.08 10.84 4.21
CA ARG A 31 -14.19 11.24 2.81
C ARG A 31 -12.90 11.90 2.30
N GLU A 32 -12.25 12.72 3.11
CA GLU A 32 -11.01 13.43 2.79
C GLU A 32 -9.84 12.44 2.64
N GLU A 33 -9.82 11.42 3.49
CA GLU A 33 -8.83 10.35 3.44
C GLU A 33 -9.03 9.50 2.19
N PHE A 34 -10.27 9.13 1.86
CA PHE A 34 -10.57 8.45 0.61
C PHE A 34 -10.15 9.26 -0.61
N VAL A 35 -10.38 10.58 -0.63
CA VAL A 35 -9.90 11.45 -1.72
C VAL A 35 -8.37 11.38 -1.84
N THR A 36 -7.65 11.32 -0.73
CA THR A 36 -6.19 11.20 -0.70
C THR A 36 -5.73 9.82 -1.20
N ILE A 37 -6.34 8.74 -0.69
CA ILE A 37 -6.11 7.36 -1.13
C ILE A 37 -6.35 7.21 -2.63
N SER A 38 -7.43 7.83 -3.15
CA SER A 38 -7.79 7.77 -4.57
C SER A 38 -6.74 8.37 -5.50
N GLN A 39 -5.83 9.23 -4.99
CA GLN A 39 -4.72 9.76 -5.80
C GLN A 39 -3.67 8.68 -6.12
N GLY A 40 -3.59 7.63 -5.32
CA GLY A 40 -2.65 6.52 -5.48
C GLY A 40 -1.17 6.93 -5.41
N LEU A 41 -0.32 6.04 -5.92
CA LEU A 41 1.13 6.17 -5.91
C LEU A 41 1.71 5.70 -7.25
N VAL A 42 2.35 6.62 -7.97
CA VAL A 42 3.18 6.30 -9.15
C VAL A 42 4.66 6.32 -8.72
N PRO A 43 5.44 5.26 -9.01
CA PRO A 43 6.88 5.26 -8.79
C PRO A 43 7.57 6.47 -9.43
N GLN A 44 8.49 7.09 -8.70
CA GLN A 44 9.35 8.19 -9.15
C GLN A 44 10.77 7.68 -9.47
N SER A 45 11.20 6.58 -8.86
CA SER A 45 12.54 6.03 -9.01
C SER A 45 12.54 4.49 -9.21
N PRO A 46 13.64 3.91 -9.73
CA PRO A 46 13.82 2.45 -9.77
C PRO A 46 13.87 1.79 -8.39
N ALA A 47 14.13 2.57 -7.33
CA ALA A 47 14.16 2.06 -5.97
C ALA A 47 12.73 1.85 -5.42
N ASP A 48 11.79 2.70 -5.82
CA ASP A 48 10.40 2.67 -5.36
C ASP A 48 9.76 1.34 -5.73
N LYS A 49 9.19 0.65 -4.74
CA LYS A 49 8.72 -0.73 -4.93
C LYS A 49 7.25 -0.86 -5.26
N TRP A 50 6.46 0.16 -5.02
CA TRP A 50 5.02 0.10 -5.07
C TRP A 50 4.44 1.03 -6.11
N PHE A 51 3.53 0.49 -6.91
CA PHE A 51 2.60 1.24 -7.76
C PHE A 51 1.20 0.95 -7.24
N ILE A 52 0.43 2.01 -6.92
CA ILE A 52 -0.90 1.88 -6.31
C ILE A 52 -1.89 2.77 -7.04
N TYR A 53 -3.06 2.24 -7.40
CA TYR A 53 -4.13 3.02 -8.02
C TYR A 53 -5.50 2.50 -7.61
N LEU A 54 -6.49 3.39 -7.63
CA LEU A 54 -7.89 3.07 -7.36
C LEU A 54 -8.67 2.99 -8.69
N GLU A 55 -9.38 1.90 -8.92
CA GLU A 55 -10.33 1.71 -10.01
C GLU A 55 -11.66 1.14 -9.48
N GLY A 56 -12.75 1.87 -9.69
CA GLY A 56 -14.02 1.58 -9.00
C GLY A 56 -13.84 1.63 -7.49
N GLU A 57 -14.21 0.55 -6.81
CA GLU A 57 -14.04 0.35 -5.37
C GLU A 57 -12.73 -0.37 -5.01
N TRP A 58 -11.91 -0.74 -5.99
CA TRP A 58 -10.73 -1.57 -5.75
C TRP A 58 -9.46 -0.75 -5.79
N LEU A 59 -8.69 -0.81 -4.70
CA LEU A 59 -7.34 -0.27 -4.60
C LEU A 59 -6.33 -1.37 -4.90
N TYR A 60 -5.57 -1.21 -5.98
CA TYR A 60 -4.64 -2.20 -6.48
C TYR A 60 -3.22 -1.88 -6.04
N PHE A 61 -2.50 -2.87 -5.52
CA PHE A 61 -1.11 -2.72 -5.07
C PHE A 61 -0.20 -3.60 -5.91
N HIS A 62 0.68 -2.98 -6.68
CA HIS A 62 1.61 -3.68 -7.57
C HIS A 62 3.05 -3.48 -7.15
N ARG A 63 3.87 -4.50 -7.38
CA ARG A 63 5.34 -4.33 -7.40
C ARG A 63 5.73 -3.58 -8.67
N SER A 64 6.33 -2.41 -8.51
CA SER A 64 6.73 -1.52 -9.62
C SER A 64 7.64 -2.21 -10.65
N ALA A 65 8.58 -3.04 -10.18
CA ALA A 65 9.61 -3.66 -11.03
C ALA A 65 9.07 -4.81 -11.90
N SER A 66 8.15 -5.62 -11.36
CA SER A 66 7.64 -6.81 -12.06
C SER A 66 6.22 -6.64 -12.61
N GLY A 67 5.53 -5.58 -12.19
CA GLY A 67 4.12 -5.31 -12.47
C GLY A 67 3.13 -6.22 -11.71
N SER A 68 3.61 -7.17 -10.91
CA SER A 68 2.76 -8.18 -10.25
C SER A 68 1.81 -7.51 -9.26
N CYS A 69 0.51 -7.78 -9.39
CA CYS A 69 -0.51 -7.35 -8.44
C CYS A 69 -0.41 -8.23 -7.18
N ILE A 70 -0.11 -7.62 -6.03
CA ILE A 70 0.09 -8.35 -4.77
C ILE A 70 -1.18 -8.33 -3.93
N PHE A 71 -1.85 -7.17 -3.90
CA PHE A 71 -3.05 -6.96 -3.11
C PHE A 71 -4.10 -6.23 -3.92
N GLN A 72 -5.37 -6.53 -3.63
CA GLN A 72 -6.51 -5.69 -3.99
C GLN A 72 -7.35 -5.49 -2.74
N LEU A 73 -7.51 -4.24 -2.31
CA LEU A 73 -8.34 -3.87 -1.18
C LEU A 73 -9.63 -3.25 -1.70
N GLN A 74 -10.78 -3.78 -1.30
CA GLN A 74 -12.05 -3.12 -1.57
C GLN A 74 -12.22 -1.96 -0.58
N ILE A 75 -12.61 -0.80 -1.10
CA ILE A 75 -12.95 0.38 -0.31
C ILE A 75 -14.30 0.88 -0.79
N ALA A 76 -15.33 0.62 0.00
CA ALA A 76 -16.72 0.92 -0.33
C ALA A 76 -17.28 2.04 0.58
N PRO A 77 -18.22 2.86 0.10
CA PRO A 77 -18.87 3.86 0.94
C PRO A 77 -19.70 3.21 2.06
N ASN A 78 -19.71 3.83 3.24
CA ASN A 78 -20.64 3.53 4.33
C ASN A 78 -21.35 4.82 4.80
N ASP A 79 -22.17 4.73 5.86
CA ASP A 79 -22.97 5.87 6.34
C ASP A 79 -22.12 7.10 6.74
N ASP A 80 -20.91 6.87 7.27
CA ASP A 80 -20.06 7.92 7.87
C ASP A 80 -18.74 8.18 7.09
N GLY A 81 -18.53 7.51 5.95
CA GLY A 81 -17.27 7.55 5.22
C GLY A 81 -17.08 6.37 4.28
N TYR A 82 -15.95 5.68 4.43
CA TYR A 82 -15.60 4.50 3.65
C TYR A 82 -15.07 3.39 4.55
N VAL A 83 -15.44 2.16 4.22
CA VAL A 83 -14.97 0.94 4.86
C VAL A 83 -14.10 0.15 3.90
N ALA A 84 -13.04 -0.45 4.44
CA ALA A 84 -12.17 -1.36 3.72
C ALA A 84 -12.05 -2.66 4.51
N ASP A 85 -12.90 -3.63 4.18
CA ASP A 85 -13.06 -4.87 4.94
C ASP A 85 -12.64 -6.13 4.19
N PHE A 86 -12.48 -6.03 2.86
CA PHE A 86 -12.20 -7.18 2.00
C PHE A 86 -10.88 -7.02 1.25
N LEU A 87 -9.96 -7.96 1.48
CA LEU A 87 -8.62 -7.98 0.90
C LEU A 87 -8.39 -9.26 0.10
N LEU A 88 -8.04 -9.11 -1.17
CA LEU A 88 -7.51 -10.20 -1.99
C LEU A 88 -5.98 -10.17 -1.97
N VAL A 89 -5.38 -11.33 -1.69
CA VAL A 89 -3.92 -11.50 -1.63
C VAL A 89 -3.46 -12.51 -2.68
N ASN A 90 -2.45 -12.14 -3.46
CA ASN A 90 -1.79 -13.00 -4.44
C ASN A 90 -1.20 -14.26 -3.78
N GLN A 91 -1.43 -15.45 -4.36
CA GLN A 91 -0.91 -16.74 -3.90
C GLN A 91 0.01 -17.43 -4.93
N ASP A 92 0.41 -16.76 -6.01
CA ASP A 92 1.44 -17.27 -6.93
C ASP A 92 2.84 -17.08 -6.30
N PRO A 93 3.54 -18.16 -5.88
CA PRO A 93 4.81 -18.07 -5.17
C PRO A 93 5.97 -17.51 -6.02
N ARG A 94 5.76 -17.41 -7.34
CA ARG A 94 6.71 -16.76 -8.27
C ARG A 94 6.58 -15.24 -8.25
N GLN A 95 5.43 -14.72 -7.82
CA GLN A 95 5.12 -13.29 -7.77
C GLN A 95 5.19 -12.74 -6.35
N TYR A 96 4.67 -13.50 -5.38
CA TYR A 96 4.60 -13.10 -3.99
C TYR A 96 4.79 -14.28 -3.05
N ARG A 97 5.67 -14.10 -2.06
CA ARG A 97 5.86 -15.05 -0.96
C ARG A 97 5.28 -14.41 0.29
N SER A 98 3.99 -14.63 0.51
CA SER A 98 3.29 -14.26 1.74
C SER A 98 4.00 -14.90 2.95
N LEU A 99 4.10 -14.13 4.04
CA LEU A 99 4.72 -14.59 5.28
C LEU A 99 3.68 -15.15 6.25
N SER A 100 2.58 -14.42 6.44
CA SER A 100 1.38 -14.85 7.16
C SER A 100 0.21 -13.94 6.78
N ASP A 101 -1.01 -14.35 7.11
CA ASP A 101 -2.22 -13.55 6.86
C ASP A 101 -2.17 -12.24 7.64
N GLU A 102 -1.74 -12.29 8.90
CA GLU A 102 -1.61 -11.12 9.79
C GLU A 102 -0.59 -10.13 9.25
N TYR A 103 0.54 -10.62 8.73
CA TYR A 103 1.55 -9.77 8.10
C TYR A 103 1.01 -9.09 6.85
N ASP A 104 0.29 -9.82 6.01
CA ASP A 104 -0.28 -9.29 4.76
C ASP A 104 -1.29 -8.17 5.06
N VAL A 105 -2.19 -8.39 6.03
CA VAL A 105 -3.14 -7.36 6.50
C VAL A 105 -2.40 -6.15 7.05
N ALA A 106 -1.41 -6.35 7.93
CA ALA A 106 -0.66 -5.25 8.53
C ALA A 106 0.15 -4.46 7.48
N LEU A 107 0.66 -5.14 6.44
CA LEU A 107 1.37 -4.48 5.34
C LEU A 107 0.43 -3.63 4.48
N VAL A 108 -0.77 -4.11 4.17
CA VAL A 108 -1.76 -3.31 3.44
C VAL A 108 -2.17 -2.09 4.25
N SER A 109 -2.47 -2.25 5.55
CA SER A 109 -2.77 -1.11 6.44
C SER A 109 -1.64 -0.10 6.47
N TYR A 110 -0.38 -0.56 6.58
CA TYR A 110 0.79 0.31 6.52
C TYR A 110 0.91 1.07 5.19
N LEU A 111 0.69 0.40 4.06
CA LEU A 111 0.74 1.04 2.74
C LEU A 111 -0.35 2.11 2.60
N VAL A 112 -1.55 1.90 3.15
CA VAL A 112 -2.59 2.92 3.13
C VAL A 112 -2.24 4.07 4.09
N ASP A 113 -1.99 3.76 5.36
CA ASP A 113 -1.83 4.78 6.41
C ASP A 113 -0.53 5.57 6.27
N ALA A 114 0.62 4.90 6.15
CA ALA A 114 1.90 5.58 6.12
C ALA A 114 2.23 6.12 4.73
N VAL A 115 1.95 5.34 3.67
CA VAL A 115 2.42 5.69 2.32
C VAL A 115 1.44 6.58 1.56
N LEU A 116 0.14 6.29 1.62
CA LEU A 116 -0.87 7.10 0.92
C LEU A 116 -1.34 8.29 1.77
N LEU A 117 -1.64 8.07 3.06
CA LEU A 117 -2.16 9.10 3.95
C LEU A 117 -1.07 9.90 4.68
N GLY A 118 0.17 9.41 4.73
CA GLY A 118 1.28 10.09 5.41
C GLY A 118 1.17 10.08 6.94
N ARG A 119 0.38 9.17 7.51
CA ARG A 119 0.26 8.97 8.96
C ARG A 119 1.53 8.33 9.51
N PHE A 120 1.80 8.56 10.79
CA PHE A 120 2.82 7.78 11.48
C PHE A 120 2.28 6.38 11.80
N ALA A 121 2.82 5.36 11.14
CA ALA A 121 2.57 3.95 11.45
C ALA A 121 3.90 3.18 11.46
N PRO A 122 4.12 2.26 12.41
CA PRO A 122 5.31 1.41 12.39
C PRO A 122 5.24 0.44 11.22
N PHE A 123 6.38 0.18 10.58
CA PHE A 123 6.45 -0.88 9.57
C PHE A 123 6.19 -2.24 10.23
N PRO A 124 5.29 -3.08 9.67
CA PRO A 124 4.96 -4.37 10.27
C PRO A 124 6.18 -5.28 10.27
N GLN A 125 6.40 -5.98 11.39
CA GLN A 125 7.50 -6.93 11.54
C GLN A 125 6.95 -8.36 11.55
N PRO A 126 7.48 -9.26 10.73
CA PRO A 126 7.12 -10.67 10.82
C PRO A 126 7.58 -11.26 12.15
N GLU A 127 6.74 -12.05 12.82
CA GLU A 127 6.99 -12.55 14.19
C GLU A 127 8.30 -13.33 14.33
N HIS A 128 8.72 -14.05 13.28
CA HIS A 128 9.87 -14.94 13.32
C HIS A 128 11.18 -14.32 12.83
N PHE A 129 11.19 -13.03 12.48
CA PHE A 129 12.42 -12.40 11.99
C PHE A 129 13.29 -11.96 13.16
N ALA A 130 14.59 -12.25 13.07
CA ALA A 130 15.58 -11.69 13.99
C ALA A 130 15.62 -10.15 13.83
N LYS A 131 15.93 -9.44 14.93
CA LYS A 131 15.98 -7.97 14.95
C LYS A 131 16.87 -7.38 13.86
N ASP A 132 18.01 -8.02 13.58
CA ASP A 132 18.98 -7.56 12.58
C ASP A 132 18.45 -7.70 11.13
N ASP A 133 17.39 -8.48 10.92
CA ASP A 133 16.78 -8.70 9.62
C ASP A 133 15.56 -7.80 9.38
N HIS A 134 15.02 -7.15 10.42
CA HIS A 134 13.89 -6.22 10.32
C HIS A 134 14.17 -5.06 9.36
N ALA A 135 15.34 -4.43 9.50
CA ALA A 135 15.73 -3.30 8.65
C ALA A 135 15.93 -3.72 7.18
N LYS A 136 16.56 -4.87 6.96
CA LYS A 136 16.77 -5.42 5.60
C LYS A 136 15.46 -5.80 4.95
N HIS A 137 14.54 -6.40 5.73
CA HIS A 137 13.21 -6.75 5.27
C HIS A 137 12.42 -5.51 4.85
N GLN A 138 12.38 -4.50 5.71
CA GLN A 138 11.74 -3.23 5.40
C GLN A 138 12.33 -2.58 4.14
N GLN A 139 13.66 -2.54 4.01
CA GLN A 139 14.33 -2.02 2.81
C GLN A 139 13.97 -2.83 1.56
N HIS A 140 13.86 -4.15 1.66
CA HIS A 140 13.45 -4.99 0.54
C HIS A 140 12.00 -4.72 0.10
N VAL A 141 11.10 -4.59 1.07
CA VAL A 141 9.67 -4.35 0.83
C VAL A 141 9.42 -2.94 0.32
N MET A 142 10.05 -1.92 0.89
CA MET A 142 9.76 -0.50 0.59
C MET A 142 10.70 0.12 -0.44
N GLY A 143 11.93 -0.39 -0.57
CA GLY A 143 12.91 0.05 -1.57
C GLY A 143 13.82 1.18 -1.17
N LEU A 144 13.58 1.81 -0.02
CA LEU A 144 14.40 2.87 0.56
C LEU A 144 14.46 2.65 2.07
N ASP A 145 15.58 3.03 2.69
CA ASP A 145 15.64 3.11 4.14
C ASP A 145 14.74 4.27 4.60
N LEU A 146 13.72 3.98 5.39
CA LEU A 146 12.92 5.04 6.02
C LEU A 146 13.70 5.74 7.17
N SER A 147 15.04 5.72 7.11
CA SER A 147 15.93 6.44 8.03
C SER A 147 15.85 7.96 7.79
N GLY A 148 15.49 8.38 6.58
CA GLY A 148 14.99 9.71 6.30
C GLY A 148 13.55 9.79 6.78
N GLY A 149 13.37 10.07 8.08
CA GLY A 149 12.05 10.23 8.69
C GLY A 149 11.12 11.06 7.81
N LEU A 150 9.82 10.77 7.91
CA LEU A 150 8.75 11.66 7.47
C LEU A 150 9.22 13.10 7.69
N SER A 151 9.72 13.75 6.64
CA SER A 151 9.97 15.17 6.68
C SER A 151 8.58 15.75 6.67
N LEU A 152 8.04 15.87 7.88
CA LEU A 152 7.00 16.82 8.23
C LEU A 152 7.51 18.17 7.72
N ARG A 153 7.29 18.44 6.43
CA ARG A 153 6.98 19.78 6.01
C ARG A 153 5.63 20.05 6.63
N LEU A 154 5.67 20.47 7.89
CA LEU A 154 4.70 21.39 8.44
C LEU A 154 4.58 22.51 7.40
N VAL A 155 3.59 22.41 6.53
CA VAL A 155 3.10 23.57 5.80
C VAL A 155 2.31 24.34 6.86
N ASN A 156 3.05 25.07 7.70
CA ASN A 156 2.45 26.12 8.52
C ASN A 156 1.89 27.15 7.56
N GLY A 157 0.59 27.02 7.28
CA GLY A 157 -0.19 28.08 6.67
C GLY A 157 -0.21 29.28 7.60
N ASN A 158 0.24 30.41 7.05
CA ASN A 158 -0.12 31.80 7.36
C ASN A 158 -0.62 32.14 8.78
N ARG A 159 0.16 33.03 9.42
CA ARG A 159 -0.35 34.36 9.79
C ARG A 159 0.55 35.43 9.23
#